data_AF-A0A6A7G222-F1
#
_entry.id   AF-A0A6A7G222-F1
#
_cell.length_a   1.000
_cell.length_b   1.000
_cell.length_c   1.000
_cell.angle_alpha   90.00
_cell.angle_beta   90.00
_cell.angle_gamma   90.00
#
_symmetry.space_group_name_H-M   'P 1'
#
loop_
_entity.id
_entity.type
_entity.pdbx_description
1 polymer ?
#
loop_
_entity_poly.entity_id
_entity_poly.type
_entity_poly.pdbx_seq_one_letter_code
_entity_poly.pdbx_strand_id
1 'polypeptide(L)'
;MMVWLGQRKTMLVALPLVMITWVALAFASSVGVLLTLRFMQGVLVGVVIGPAVSYIVEVSHHSIRGSMTGIIDIVRQVGYVLVFSVGSCGMSWRYTALICGLTTTVLPFLALFFYPDSPRWLVIHNKIDEAYKAIRFFHGDQYDVYLQFDTIYCNISKNNHGQNTTS
;
A
#
# COMPACT_ATOMS: atom_id res chain seq x y z
N MET A 1 -2.29 -1.27 15.10
CA MET A 1 -1.45 -0.22 14.46
C MET A 1 -2.09 0.34 13.18
N MET A 2 -2.49 -0.49 12.20
CA MET A 2 -3.13 -0.04 10.94
C MET A 2 -4.38 0.84 11.12
N VAL A 3 -5.21 0.53 12.10
CA VAL A 3 -6.48 1.26 12.34
C VAL A 3 -6.25 2.67 12.93
N TRP A 4 -5.13 2.86 13.64
CA TRP A 4 -4.85 4.09 14.39
C TRP A 4 -4.04 5.12 13.59
N LEU A 5 -3.06 4.68 12.78
CA LEU A 5 -2.15 5.59 12.09
C LEU A 5 -2.60 5.96 10.66
N GLY A 6 -3.52 5.20 10.08
CA GLY A 6 -3.91 5.35 8.67
C GLY A 6 -2.95 4.62 7.74
N GLN A 7 -3.52 3.85 6.81
CA GLN A 7 -2.77 2.98 5.90
C GLN A 7 -1.76 3.78 5.06
N ARG A 8 -2.20 4.92 4.50
CA ARG A 8 -1.36 5.81 3.67
C ARG A 8 -0.18 6.40 4.45
N LYS A 9 -0.40 6.92 5.65
CA LYS A 9 0.70 7.48 6.49
C LYS A 9 1.71 6.41 6.88
N THR A 10 1.23 5.22 7.21
CA THR A 10 2.10 4.07 7.53
C THR A 10 3.00 3.72 6.34
N MET A 11 2.44 3.67 5.12
CA MET A 11 3.22 3.44 3.91
C MET A 11 4.20 4.58 3.62
N LEU A 12 3.79 5.84 3.75
CA LEU A 12 4.64 7.00 3.49
C LEU A 12 5.87 7.06 4.40
N VAL A 13 5.76 6.61 5.65
CA VAL A 13 6.90 6.53 6.58
C VAL A 13 7.76 5.29 6.31
N ALA A 14 7.15 4.16 5.94
CA ALA A 14 7.88 2.92 5.70
C ALA A 14 8.64 2.90 4.36
N LEU A 15 8.12 3.55 3.31
CA LEU A 15 8.73 3.57 1.97
C LEU A 15 10.16 4.14 1.95
N PRO A 16 10.47 5.27 2.63
CA PRO A 16 11.85 5.74 2.76
C PRO A 16 12.78 4.74 3.44
N LEU A 17 12.30 4.03 4.48
CA LEU A 17 13.09 2.99 5.15
C LEU A 17 13.42 1.83 4.21
N VAL A 18 12.44 1.42 3.40
CA VAL A 18 12.64 0.41 2.35
C VAL A 18 13.67 0.89 1.31
N MET A 19 13.60 2.18 0.91
CA MET A 19 14.56 2.76 -0.04
C MET A 19 15.99 2.71 0.52
N ILE A 20 16.18 3.07 1.79
CA ILE A 20 17.49 3.01 2.46
C ILE A 20 18.03 1.58 2.43
N THR A 21 17.21 0.56 2.68
CA THR A 21 17.65 -0.84 2.61
C THR A 21 18.10 -1.25 1.20
N TRP A 22 17.41 -0.80 0.14
CA TRP A 22 17.81 -1.07 -1.24
C TRP A 22 19.14 -0.41 -1.62
N VAL A 23 19.34 0.85 -1.21
CA VAL A 23 20.60 1.57 -1.45
C VAL A 23 21.73 0.91 -0.69
N ALA A 24 21.53 0.60 0.60
CA ALA A 24 22.52 -0.10 1.41
C ALA A 24 22.88 -1.48 0.81
N LEU A 25 21.89 -2.18 0.24
CA LEU A 25 22.11 -3.48 -0.41
C LEU A 25 23.02 -3.38 -1.64
N ALA A 26 22.92 -2.30 -2.42
CA ALA A 26 23.77 -2.08 -3.59
C ALA A 26 25.25 -1.85 -3.22
N PHE A 27 25.51 -1.24 -2.07
CA PHE A 27 26.86 -0.99 -1.54
C PHE A 27 27.40 -2.12 -0.66
N ALA A 28 26.63 -3.18 -0.43
CA ALA A 28 27.06 -4.28 0.41
C ALA A 28 28.31 -4.98 -0.18
N SER A 29 29.33 -5.13 0.66
CA SER A 29 30.63 -5.73 0.31
C SER A 29 30.80 -7.16 0.85
N SER A 30 30.00 -7.54 1.86
CA SER A 30 30.06 -8.86 2.52
C SER A 30 28.74 -9.59 2.44
N VAL A 31 28.80 -10.93 2.36
CA VAL A 31 27.63 -11.82 2.36
C VAL A 31 26.81 -11.67 3.64
N GLY A 32 27.46 -11.47 4.79
CA GLY A 32 26.76 -11.25 6.07
C GLY A 32 25.94 -9.95 6.06
N VAL A 33 26.46 -8.89 5.45
CA VAL A 33 25.74 -7.62 5.28
C VAL A 33 24.58 -7.78 4.30
N LEU A 34 24.77 -8.53 3.21
CA LEU A 34 23.69 -8.84 2.26
C LEU A 34 22.52 -9.56 2.93
N LEU A 35 22.80 -10.59 3.74
CA LEU A 35 21.77 -11.38 4.41
C LEU A 35 21.01 -10.56 5.47
N THR A 36 21.71 -9.78 6.27
CA THR A 36 21.09 -8.91 7.28
C THR A 36 20.20 -7.84 6.65
N LEU A 37 20.67 -7.20 5.57
CA LEU A 37 19.86 -6.24 4.82
C LEU A 37 18.64 -6.89 4.17
N ARG A 38 18.75 -8.11 3.65
CA ARG A 38 17.61 -8.85 3.09
C ARG A 38 16.58 -9.24 4.13
N PHE A 39 17.03 -9.66 5.31
CA PHE A 39 16.14 -9.92 6.44
C PHE A 39 15.39 -8.65 6.84
N MET A 40 16.10 -7.53 6.99
CA MET A 40 15.50 -6.25 7.35
C MET A 40 14.52 -5.75 6.28
N GLN A 41 14.87 -5.89 5.00
CA GLN A 41 13.99 -5.56 3.88
C GLN A 41 12.70 -6.41 3.93
N GLY A 42 12.79 -7.71 4.23
CA GLY A 42 11.63 -8.58 4.37
C GLY A 42 10.68 -8.12 5.48
N VAL A 43 11.22 -7.74 6.65
CA VAL A 43 10.43 -7.20 7.76
C VAL A 43 9.71 -5.91 7.35
N LEU A 44 10.42 -4.97 6.71
CA LEU A 44 9.82 -3.71 6.26
C LEU A 44 8.73 -3.93 5.21
N VAL A 45 8.95 -4.81 4.24
CA VAL A 45 7.93 -5.16 3.23
C VAL A 45 6.70 -5.77 3.89
N GLY A 46 6.87 -6.63 4.90
CA GLY A 46 5.76 -7.20 5.66
C GLY A 46 4.88 -6.13 6.33
N VAL A 47 5.50 -5.09 6.87
CA VAL A 47 4.80 -3.95 7.47
C VAL A 47 4.03 -3.14 6.42
N VAL A 48 4.51 -3.06 5.18
CA VAL A 48 3.89 -2.29 4.08
C VAL A 48 2.76 -3.05 3.37
N ILE A 49 2.88 -4.37 3.20
CA ILE A 49 1.97 -5.16 2.37
C ILE A 49 0.54 -5.20 2.93
N GLY A 50 0.40 -5.35 4.25
CA GLY A 50 -0.91 -5.41 4.91
C GLY A 50 -1.72 -4.12 4.71
N PRO A 51 -1.19 -2.95 5.06
CA PRO A 51 -1.84 -1.67 4.79
C PRO A 51 -2.15 -1.48 3.30
N ALA A 52 -1.28 -1.92 2.39
CA ALA A 52 -1.44 -1.73 0.96
C ALA A 52 -2.66 -2.49 0.41
N VAL A 53 -2.76 -3.77 0.75
CA VAL A 53 -3.90 -4.60 0.35
C VAL A 53 -5.19 -4.06 0.98
N SER A 54 -5.16 -3.69 2.26
CA SER A 54 -6.32 -3.12 2.94
C SER A 54 -6.80 -1.82 2.28
N TYR A 55 -5.88 -0.94 1.88
CA TYR A 55 -6.21 0.30 1.16
C TYR A 55 -6.90 0.02 -0.18
N ILE A 56 -6.35 -0.91 -0.97
CA ILE A 56 -6.93 -1.29 -2.26
C ILE A 56 -8.33 -1.87 -2.09
N VAL A 57 -8.52 -2.77 -1.11
CA VAL A 57 -9.82 -3.39 -0.83
C VAL A 57 -10.84 -2.35 -0.36
N GLU A 58 -10.43 -1.36 0.43
CA GLU A 58 -11.31 -0.29 0.92
C GLU A 58 -11.75 0.67 -0.18
N VAL A 59 -10.85 0.99 -1.11
CA VAL A 59 -11.13 1.88 -2.25
C VAL A 59 -11.92 1.17 -3.35
N SER A 60 -11.73 -0.14 -3.53
CA SER A 60 -12.34 -0.90 -4.61
C SER A 60 -13.83 -1.18 -4.38
N HIS A 61 -14.63 -0.98 -5.42
CA HIS A 61 -16.06 -1.32 -5.41
C HIS A 61 -16.28 -2.81 -5.16
N HIS A 62 -17.27 -3.17 -4.34
CA HIS A 62 -17.49 -4.54 -3.84
C HIS A 62 -17.49 -5.63 -4.93
N SER A 63 -17.96 -5.31 -6.14
CA SER A 63 -18.04 -6.23 -7.29
C SER A 63 -16.70 -6.53 -7.97
N ILE A 64 -15.70 -5.64 -7.88
CA ILE A 64 -14.43 -5.77 -8.62
C ILE A 64 -13.22 -6.05 -7.74
N ARG A 65 -13.40 -6.16 -6.41
CA ARG A 65 -12.30 -6.35 -5.44
C ARG A 65 -11.41 -7.55 -5.76
N GLY A 66 -12.03 -8.67 -6.16
CA GLY A 66 -11.31 -9.88 -6.54
C GLY A 66 -10.46 -9.68 -7.79
N SER A 67 -11.05 -9.12 -8.84
CA SER A 67 -10.35 -8.83 -10.10
C SER A 67 -9.23 -7.81 -9.92
N MET A 68 -9.44 -6.76 -9.12
CA MET A 68 -8.43 -5.73 -8.85
C MET A 68 -7.20 -6.33 -8.17
N THR A 69 -7.42 -7.18 -7.17
CA THR A 69 -6.32 -7.89 -6.47
C THR A 69 -5.59 -8.84 -7.42
N GLY A 70 -6.33 -9.57 -8.26
CA GLY A 70 -5.75 -10.43 -9.29
C GLY A 70 -4.87 -9.67 -10.29
N ILE A 71 -5.31 -8.50 -10.76
CA ILE A 71 -4.52 -7.64 -11.65
C ILE A 71 -3.21 -7.21 -10.98
N ILE A 72 -3.27 -6.81 -9.70
CA ILE A 72 -2.08 -6.41 -8.94
C ILE A 72 -1.09 -7.56 -8.83
N ASP A 73 -1.55 -8.78 -8.56
CA ASP A 73 -0.68 -9.95 -8.50
C ASP A 73 -0.11 -10.31 -9.88
N ILE A 74 -0.89 -10.21 -10.96
CA ILE A 74 -0.37 -10.42 -12.32
C ILE A 74 0.76 -9.41 -12.63
N VAL A 75 0.53 -8.12 -12.35
CA VAL A 75 1.55 -7.08 -12.55
C VAL A 75 2.80 -7.37 -11.72
N ARG A 76 2.63 -7.84 -10.48
CA ARG A 76 3.75 -8.26 -9.62
C ARG A 76 4.53 -9.42 -10.24
N GLN A 77 3.86 -10.45 -10.73
CA GLN A 77 4.51 -11.61 -11.36
C GLN A 77 5.26 -11.22 -12.63
N VAL A 78 4.68 -10.35 -13.46
CA VAL A 78 5.36 -9.79 -14.64
C VAL A 78 6.63 -9.04 -14.23
N GLY A 79 6.56 -8.26 -13.14
CA GLY A 79 7.74 -7.60 -12.58
C GLY A 79 8.88 -8.56 -12.23
N TYR A 80 8.58 -9.70 -11.59
CA TYR A 80 9.60 -10.71 -11.31
C TYR A 80 10.22 -11.28 -12.58
N VAL A 81 9.40 -11.62 -13.57
CA VAL A 81 9.90 -12.13 -14.86
C VAL A 81 10.88 -11.14 -15.49
N LEU A 82 10.55 -9.85 -15.50
CA LEU A 82 11.44 -8.80 -16.02
C LEU A 82 12.77 -8.75 -15.26
N VAL A 83 12.75 -8.82 -13.93
CA VAL A 83 13.98 -8.82 -13.12
C VAL A 83 14.86 -10.04 -13.42
N PHE A 84 14.25 -11.23 -13.55
CA PHE A 84 14.98 -12.44 -13.92
C PHE A 84 15.55 -12.35 -15.34
N SER A 85 14.80 -11.81 -16.31
CA SER A 85 15.30 -11.59 -17.67
C SER A 85 16.50 -10.64 -17.69
N VAL A 86 16.43 -9.51 -16.98
CA VAL A 86 17.56 -8.56 -16.86
C VAL A 86 18.77 -9.21 -16.18
N GLY A 87 18.54 -10.04 -15.16
CA GLY A 87 19.60 -10.81 -14.50
C GLY A 87 20.30 -11.77 -15.46
N SER A 88 19.55 -12.45 -16.34
CA SER A 88 20.09 -13.37 -17.34
C SER A 88 20.88 -12.67 -18.45
N CYS A 89 20.64 -11.38 -18.71
CA CYS A 89 21.39 -10.59 -19.70
C CYS A 89 22.81 -10.18 -19.25
N GLY A 90 23.28 -10.64 -18.09
CA GLY A 90 24.63 -10.35 -17.59
C GLY A 90 24.77 -8.99 -16.89
N MET A 91 23.66 -8.32 -16.59
CA MET A 91 23.66 -7.07 -15.83
C MET A 91 24.14 -7.32 -14.40
N SER A 92 25.00 -6.43 -13.86
CA SER A 92 25.44 -6.56 -12.47
C SER A 92 24.25 -6.48 -11.51
N TRP A 93 24.18 -7.41 -10.57
CA TRP A 93 23.13 -7.48 -9.54
C TRP A 93 22.98 -6.18 -8.73
N ARG A 94 24.04 -5.37 -8.63
CA ARG A 94 24.02 -4.06 -7.97
C ARG A 94 23.15 -3.05 -8.71
N TYR A 95 23.26 -2.98 -10.03
CA TYR A 95 22.42 -2.10 -10.84
C TYR A 95 20.97 -2.57 -10.82
N THR A 96 20.74 -3.89 -10.93
CA THR A 96 19.40 -4.47 -10.82
C THR A 96 18.76 -4.14 -9.46
N ALA A 97 19.52 -4.21 -8.37
CA ALA A 97 19.03 -3.84 -7.04
C ALA A 97 18.66 -2.35 -6.95
N LEU A 98 19.47 -1.44 -7.51
CA LEU A 98 19.15 -0.01 -7.52
C LEU A 98 17.90 0.30 -8.35
N ILE A 99 17.78 -0.27 -9.55
CA ILE A 99 16.62 -0.09 -10.43
C ILE A 99 15.35 -0.63 -9.76
N CYS A 100 15.42 -1.81 -9.14
CA CYS A 100 14.32 -2.38 -8.39
C CYS A 100 13.95 -1.51 -7.19
N GLY A 101 14.94 -1.05 -6.42
CA GLY A 101 14.73 -0.17 -5.29
C GLY A 101 14.02 1.12 -5.68
N LEU A 102 14.51 1.82 -6.71
CA LEU A 102 13.90 3.04 -7.24
C LEU A 102 12.46 2.79 -7.70
N THR A 103 12.24 1.78 -8.55
CA THR A 103 10.90 1.49 -9.09
C THR A 103 9.90 1.11 -7.98
N THR A 104 10.32 0.29 -7.02
CA THR A 104 9.44 -0.22 -5.95
C THR A 104 9.23 0.76 -4.80
N THR A 105 9.99 1.86 -4.71
CA THR A 105 9.83 2.86 -3.63
C THR A 105 9.39 4.22 -4.15
N VAL A 106 10.03 4.76 -5.19
CA VAL A 106 9.73 6.11 -5.70
C VAL A 106 8.36 6.16 -6.35
N LEU A 107 8.04 5.16 -7.20
CA LEU A 107 6.77 5.12 -7.92
C LEU A 107 5.56 5.04 -6.98
N PRO A 108 5.51 4.13 -5.98
CA PRO A 108 4.42 4.15 -5.00
C PRO A 108 4.47 5.35 -4.05
N PHE A 109 5.64 5.90 -3.72
CA PHE A 109 5.73 7.11 -2.89
C PHE A 109 5.09 8.31 -3.59
N LEU A 110 5.40 8.53 -4.86
CA LEU A 110 4.79 9.58 -5.68
C LEU A 110 3.28 9.35 -5.85
N ALA A 111 2.88 8.11 -6.16
CA ALA A 111 1.46 7.77 -6.27
C ALA A 111 0.70 8.09 -4.97
N LEU A 112 1.21 7.66 -3.82
CA LEU A 112 0.60 7.94 -2.52
C LEU A 112 0.60 9.43 -2.17
N PHE A 113 1.53 10.23 -2.70
CA PHE A 113 1.52 11.66 -2.49
C PHE A 113 0.30 12.32 -3.13
N PHE A 114 -0.06 11.91 -4.35
CA PHE A 114 -1.23 12.44 -5.08
C PHE A 114 -2.57 11.83 -4.64
N TYR A 115 -2.58 10.58 -4.15
CA TYR A 115 -3.82 9.90 -3.78
C TYR A 115 -4.33 10.33 -2.39
N PRO A 116 -5.67 10.50 -2.22
CA PRO A 116 -6.27 10.82 -0.92
C PRO A 116 -6.21 9.64 0.06
N ASP A 117 -6.36 9.92 1.36
CA ASP A 117 -6.47 8.89 2.39
C ASP A 117 -7.72 8.01 2.18
N SER A 118 -7.71 6.79 2.76
CA SER A 118 -8.87 5.89 2.66
C SER A 118 -10.12 6.57 3.23
N PRO A 119 -11.26 6.56 2.49
CA PRO A 119 -12.49 7.22 2.91
C PRO A 119 -12.99 6.67 4.25
N ARG A 120 -12.79 5.37 4.52
CA ARG A 120 -13.16 4.76 5.80
C ARG A 120 -12.35 5.31 6.96
N TRP A 121 -11.03 5.48 6.79
CA TRP A 121 -10.17 6.04 7.83
C TRP A 121 -10.57 7.50 8.14
N LEU A 122 -10.92 8.27 7.12
CA LEU A 122 -11.40 9.65 7.24
C LEU A 122 -12.72 9.74 8.02
N VAL A 123 -13.67 8.82 7.76
CA VAL A 123 -14.94 8.73 8.51
C VAL A 123 -14.68 8.40 9.99
N ILE A 124 -13.79 7.45 10.29
CA ILE A 124 -13.45 7.07 11.68
C ILE A 124 -12.80 8.23 12.44
N HIS A 125 -12.02 9.08 11.76
CA HIS A 125 -11.36 10.24 12.36
C HIS A 125 -12.21 11.52 12.31
N ASN A 126 -13.52 11.38 12.00
CA ASN A 126 -14.48 12.49 11.95
C ASN A 126 -14.09 13.61 10.96
N LYS A 127 -13.32 13.27 9.92
CA LYS A 127 -12.86 14.17 8.85
C LYS A 127 -13.82 14.10 7.66
N ILE A 128 -15.02 14.63 7.86
CA ILE A 128 -16.16 14.50 6.94
C ILE A 128 -15.87 15.12 5.55
N ASP A 129 -15.31 16.34 5.51
CA ASP A 129 -15.03 17.04 4.24
C ASP A 129 -13.97 16.34 3.38
N GLU A 130 -12.93 15.79 4.03
CA GLU A 130 -11.91 15.00 3.36
C GLU A 130 -12.47 13.67 2.85
N ALA A 131 -13.38 13.04 3.62
CA ALA A 131 -14.05 11.81 3.20
C ALA A 131 -14.88 12.03 1.93
N TYR A 132 -15.65 13.13 1.84
CA TYR A 132 -16.41 13.48 0.64
C TYR A 132 -15.50 13.67 -0.58
N LYS A 133 -14.37 14.37 -0.43
CA LYS A 133 -13.38 14.55 -1.50
C LYS A 133 -12.77 13.23 -1.96
N ALA A 134 -12.41 12.35 -1.02
CA ALA A 134 -11.85 11.03 -1.33
C ALA A 134 -12.86 10.15 -2.08
N ILE A 135 -14.12 10.10 -1.64
CA ILE A 135 -15.17 9.33 -2.31
C ILE A 135 -15.39 9.82 -3.75
N ARG A 136 -15.50 11.15 -3.94
CA ARG A 136 -15.67 11.78 -5.26
C ARG A 136 -14.48 11.51 -6.18
N PHE A 137 -13.26 11.46 -5.64
CA PHE A 137 -12.05 11.13 -6.39
C PHE A 137 -12.08 9.68 -6.93
N PHE A 138 -12.57 8.72 -6.14
CA PHE A 138 -12.57 7.30 -6.52
C PHE A 138 -13.78 6.87 -7.36
N HIS A 139 -14.97 7.44 -7.14
CA HIS A 139 -16.22 7.02 -7.80
C HIS A 139 -16.70 7.99 -8.89
N GLY A 140 -16.06 9.16 -9.00
CA GLY A 140 -16.45 10.21 -9.95
C GLY A 140 -17.61 11.08 -9.45
N ASP A 141 -17.92 12.12 -10.23
CA ASP A 141 -18.86 13.17 -9.83
C ASP A 141 -20.34 12.74 -9.88
N GLN A 142 -20.64 11.65 -10.59
CA GLN A 142 -22.01 11.16 -10.78
C GLN A 142 -22.48 10.20 -9.70
N TYR A 143 -21.63 9.91 -8.70
CA TYR A 143 -21.93 8.95 -7.65
C TYR A 143 -22.48 9.65 -6.41
N ASP A 144 -23.53 9.10 -5.79
CA ASP A 144 -24.14 9.64 -4.58
C ASP A 144 -23.20 9.54 -3.37
N VAL A 145 -22.36 10.57 -3.22
CA VAL A 145 -21.32 10.65 -2.19
C VAL A 145 -21.91 10.55 -0.79
N TYR A 146 -23.10 11.13 -0.58
CA TYR A 146 -23.82 11.09 0.69
C TYR A 146 -24.30 9.70 1.07
N LEU A 147 -24.81 8.92 0.09
CA LEU A 147 -25.32 7.57 0.33
C LEU A 147 -24.18 6.61 0.68
N GLN A 148 -23.03 6.73 0.01
CA GLN A 148 -21.87 5.92 0.35
C GLN A 148 -21.28 6.30 1.70
N PHE A 149 -21.19 7.59 2.00
CA PHE A 149 -20.75 8.08 3.30
C PHE A 149 -21.62 7.49 4.42
N ASP A 150 -22.95 7.58 4.29
CA ASP A 150 -23.89 7.05 5.28
C ASP A 150 -23.82 5.52 5.41
N THR A 151 -23.63 4.80 4.31
CA THR A 151 -23.38 3.36 4.32
C THR A 151 -22.13 3.00 5.11
N ILE A 152 -21.03 3.73 4.91
CA ILE A 152 -19.78 3.52 5.65
C ILE A 152 -19.98 3.84 7.13
N TYR A 153 -20.66 4.95 7.45
CA TYR A 153 -20.95 5.38 8.82
C TYR A 153 -21.83 4.36 9.57
N CYS A 154 -22.91 3.90 8.96
CA CYS A 154 -23.78 2.85 9.50
C CYS A 154 -23.02 1.54 9.74
N ASN A 155 -22.15 1.13 8.82
CA ASN A 155 -21.33 -0.08 8.98
C ASN A 155 -20.35 0.03 10.15
N ILE A 156 -19.76 1.21 10.36
CA ILE A 156 -18.88 1.45 11.51
C ILE A 156 -19.68 1.43 12.82
N SER A 157 -20.85 2.08 12.86
CA SER A 157 -21.75 2.09 14.02
C SER A 157 -22.19 0.68 14.42
N LYS A 158 -22.64 -0.14 13.46
CA LYS A 158 -23.00 -1.55 13.71
C LYS A 158 -21.84 -2.36 14.28
N ASN A 159 -20.63 -2.14 13.78
CA ASN A 159 -19.44 -2.86 14.24
C ASN A 159 -19.05 -2.47 15.68
N ASN A 160 -19.22 -1.20 16.05
CA ASN A 160 -19.02 -0.74 17.43
C ASN A 160 -20.06 -1.30 18.41
N HIS A 161 -21.33 -1.43 18.00
CA HIS A 161 -22.37 -2.03 18.85
C HIS A 161 -22.20 -3.55 19.05
N GLY A 162 -21.72 -4.28 18.04
CA GLY A 162 -21.45 -5.72 18.16
C GLY A 162 -20.27 -6.07 19.07
N GLN A 163 -19.29 -5.17 19.23
CA GLN A 163 -18.18 -5.36 20.17
C GLN A 163 -18.61 -5.17 21.63
N ASN A 164 -19.58 -4.29 21.92
CA ASN A 164 -20.06 -4.05 23.29
C ASN A 164 -21.01 -5.13 23.85
N THR A 165 -21.52 -6.05 23.02
CA THR A 165 -22.41 -7.15 23.49
C THR A 165 -21.69 -8.48 23.70
N THR A 166 -20.38 -8.54 23.45
CA THR A 166 -19.55 -9.76 23.57
C THR A 166 -18.49 -9.65 24.67
N SER A 167 -18.56 -8.60 25.49
CA SER A 167 -17.74 -8.42 26.70
C SER A 167 -18.53 -8.80 27.95
#